data_AF-A0A382FLJ7-F1
#
_entry.id   AF-A0A382FLJ7-F1
#
_cell.length_a   1.000
_cell.length_b   1.000
_cell.length_c   1.000
_cell.angle_alpha   90.00
_cell.angle_beta   90.00
_cell.angle_gamma   90.00
#
_symmetry.space_group_name_H-M   'P 1'
#
loop_
_entity.id
_entity.type
_entity.pdbx_description
1 polymer ?
#
loop_
_entity_poly.entity_id
_entity_poly.type
_entity_poly.pdbx_seq_one_letter_code
_entity_poly.pdbx_strand_id
1 'polypeptide(L)'
;MQGRQFMVPITIQETCIRCNGIGRQGAIDSRGCRRCAGTGTIEVQMGNVDVRRICPSCCDNIDDKGIPCFNCRETGRIEKRHKIMATVKPGVKDGTRLKILGKGEPGVYGGPNGDLFLKVRIREHPYLSRHGNDLHSEVEIDFIDAILGKQASVQTLDNSALIDIPAGTQPNHEFKLSGKGLPNEEGTETGDQLVTLRIKLPTEISSYQLNLLQKFYLDPP
;
A
#
# COMPACT_ATOMS: atom_id res chain seq x y z
N MET A 1 10.19 -5.31 -10.10
CA MET A 1 9.90 -5.00 -8.67
C MET A 1 11.13 -4.46 -7.95
N GLN A 2 11.73 -3.40 -8.48
CA GLN A 2 12.84 -2.72 -7.83
C GLN A 2 12.27 -1.75 -6.78
N GLY A 3 12.99 -1.59 -5.67
CA GLY A 3 12.57 -0.68 -4.61
C GLY A 3 12.41 0.74 -5.15
N ARG A 4 11.32 1.41 -4.79
CA ARG A 4 11.01 2.75 -5.31
C ARG A 4 10.43 3.63 -4.22
N GLN A 5 10.73 4.92 -4.34
CA GLN A 5 10.12 5.96 -3.53
C GLN A 5 8.84 6.45 -4.20
N PHE A 6 7.77 6.55 -3.43
CA PHE A 6 6.47 7.05 -3.87
C PHE A 6 6.12 8.32 -3.08
N MET A 7 5.66 9.35 -3.78
CA MET A 7 5.04 10.51 -3.13
C MET A 7 3.56 10.21 -2.93
N VAL A 8 3.16 9.99 -1.69
CA VAL A 8 1.78 9.71 -1.31
C VAL A 8 1.12 11.03 -0.88
N PRO A 9 0.12 11.54 -1.62
CA PRO A 9 -0.66 12.68 -1.16
C PRO A 9 -1.54 12.24 0.00
N ILE A 10 -1.48 12.97 1.11
CA ILE A 10 -2.34 12.78 2.26
C ILE A 10 -2.97 14.11 2.65
N THR A 11 -4.13 14.02 3.28
CA THR A 11 -4.75 15.15 3.98
C THR A 11 -4.69 14.83 5.46
N ILE A 12 -4.07 15.72 6.24
CA ILE A 12 -4.02 15.63 7.70
C ILE A 12 -4.55 16.92 8.30
N GLN A 13 -5.06 16.83 9.51
CA GLN A 13 -5.30 18.04 10.29
C GLN A 13 -3.96 18.59 10.78
N GLU A 14 -3.80 19.90 10.75
CA GLU A 14 -2.70 20.58 11.46
C GLU A 14 -3.27 21.54 12.48
N THR A 15 -2.50 21.79 13.54
CA THR A 15 -2.81 22.82 14.52
C THR A 15 -2.92 24.18 13.82
N CYS A 16 -4.04 24.88 14.02
CA CYS A 16 -4.24 26.20 13.46
C CYS A 16 -3.30 27.20 14.12
N ILE A 17 -2.24 27.61 13.41
CA ILE A 17 -1.21 28.54 13.89
C ILE A 17 -1.83 29.87 14.37
N ARG A 18 -2.94 30.30 13.77
CA ARG A 18 -3.64 31.54 14.12
C ARG A 18 -4.29 31.56 15.50
N CYS A 19 -4.60 30.40 16.07
CA CYS A 19 -5.17 30.26 17.40
C CYS A 19 -4.43 29.23 18.27
N ASN A 20 -3.28 28.73 17.82
CA ASN A 20 -2.50 27.68 18.47
C ASN A 20 -3.32 26.46 18.92
N GLY A 21 -4.33 26.06 18.14
CA GLY A 21 -5.18 24.92 18.49
C GLY A 21 -6.38 25.21 19.39
N ILE A 22 -6.52 26.45 19.89
CA ILE A 22 -7.56 26.84 20.85
C ILE A 22 -8.93 27.00 20.17
N GLY A 23 -8.96 27.25 18.86
CA GLY A 23 -10.20 27.55 18.14
C GLY A 23 -10.65 29.00 18.25
N ARG A 24 -10.01 29.82 19.10
CA ARG A 24 -10.32 31.24 19.28
C ARG A 24 -9.06 32.10 19.34
N GLN A 25 -9.15 33.33 18.85
CA GLN A 25 -8.07 34.32 18.82
C GLN A 25 -8.30 35.37 19.90
N GLY A 26 -7.25 35.77 20.61
CA GLY A 26 -7.39 36.70 21.75
C GLY A 26 -8.20 36.13 22.92
N ALA A 27 -8.55 34.83 22.89
CA ALA A 27 -8.99 34.11 24.07
C ALA A 27 -7.81 34.10 25.03
N ILE A 28 -8.05 34.69 26.21
CA ILE A 28 -7.22 34.73 27.42
C ILE A 28 -5.84 34.14 27.20
N ASP A 29 -4.84 35.01 27.18
CA ASP A 29 -3.40 34.73 27.22
C ASP A 29 -3.15 33.33 27.83
N SER A 30 -2.19 32.58 27.30
CA SER A 30 -1.74 31.23 27.71
C SER A 30 -1.66 30.89 29.22
N ARG A 31 -1.88 31.87 30.09
CA ARG A 31 -2.14 31.83 31.54
C ARG A 31 -3.51 31.26 31.95
N GLY A 32 -4.47 31.07 31.04
CA GLY A 32 -5.79 30.50 31.34
C GLY A 32 -6.72 31.44 32.13
N CYS A 33 -8.00 31.07 32.30
CA CYS A 33 -8.96 31.89 33.03
C CYS A 33 -8.46 32.17 34.46
N ARG A 34 -8.18 33.42 34.82
CA ARG A 34 -7.60 33.80 36.13
C ARG A 34 -8.43 33.33 37.32
N ARG A 35 -9.74 33.11 37.12
CA ARG A 35 -10.68 32.71 38.16
C ARG A 35 -10.67 31.21 38.45
N CYS A 36 -10.47 30.36 37.43
CA CYS A 36 -10.43 28.90 37.60
C CYS A 36 -9.08 28.27 37.24
N ALA A 37 -8.07 29.09 36.91
CA ALA A 37 -6.77 28.67 36.40
C ALA A 37 -6.85 27.66 35.23
N GLY A 38 -7.89 27.77 34.38
CA GLY A 38 -8.11 26.87 33.24
C GLY A 38 -8.80 25.53 33.57
N THR A 39 -9.20 25.29 34.83
CA THR A 39 -9.90 24.04 35.22
C THR A 39 -11.38 24.00 34.85
N GLY A 40 -11.97 25.15 34.47
CA GLY A 40 -13.39 25.27 34.10
C GLY A 40 -14.38 25.24 35.28
N THR A 41 -13.89 25.02 36.51
CA THR A 41 -14.72 24.95 37.73
C THR A 41 -14.11 25.77 38.87
N ILE A 42 -14.95 26.28 39.77
CA ILE A 42 -14.54 26.94 41.00
C ILE A 42 -15.21 26.25 42.19
N GLU A 43 -14.52 26.20 43.32
CA GLU A 43 -15.10 25.79 44.60
C GLU A 43 -15.71 27.01 45.28
N VAL A 44 -16.97 26.88 45.68
CA VAL A 44 -17.70 27.93 46.38
C VAL A 44 -18.21 27.36 47.68
N GLN A 45 -17.77 27.95 48.78
CA GLN A 45 -18.20 27.56 50.11
C GLN A 45 -19.62 28.07 50.35
N MET A 46 -20.57 27.15 50.58
CA MET A 46 -21.95 27.45 50.93
C MET A 46 -22.21 26.96 52.35
N GLY A 47 -22.01 27.86 53.33
CA GLY A 47 -22.04 27.50 54.74
C GLY A 47 -20.86 26.60 55.12
N ASN A 48 -21.13 25.38 55.58
CA ASN A 48 -20.11 24.40 56.00
C ASN A 48 -19.77 23.37 54.90
N VAL A 49 -20.24 23.57 53.67
CA VAL A 49 -20.07 22.62 52.56
C VAL A 49 -19.43 23.34 51.37
N ASP A 50 -18.34 22.78 50.85
CA ASP A 50 -17.73 23.23 49.61
C ASP A 50 -18.42 22.59 48.41
N VAL A 51 -18.98 23.43 47.53
CA VAL A 51 -19.69 22.99 46.34
C VAL A 51 -18.91 23.41 45.10
N ARG A 52 -18.58 22.43 44.25
CA ARG A 52 -17.94 22.68 42.96
C ARG A 52 -18.97 23.20 41.96
N ARG A 53 -18.74 24.41 41.43
CA ARG A 53 -19.59 25.04 40.42
C ARG A 53 -18.80 25.27 39.13
N ILE A 54 -19.51 25.31 38.00
CA ILE A 54 -18.95 25.72 36.71
C ILE A 54 -18.47 27.17 36.84
N CYS A 55 -17.31 27.51 36.28
CA CYS A 55 -16.75 28.84 36.39
C CYS A 55 -17.55 29.84 35.54
N PRO A 56 -18.25 30.83 36.14
CA PRO A 56 -19.11 31.73 35.38
C PRO A 56 -18.31 32.67 34.47
N SER A 57 -17.05 32.93 34.80
CA SER A 57 -16.19 33.82 34.01
C SER A 57 -15.77 33.22 32.66
N CYS A 58 -15.45 31.93 32.59
CA CYS A 58 -15.04 31.32 31.32
C CYS A 58 -16.12 30.46 30.65
N CYS A 59 -17.10 29.97 31.41
CA CYS A 59 -18.12 29.06 30.88
C CYS A 59 -19.43 29.78 30.54
N ASP A 60 -19.82 30.82 31.29
CA ASP A 60 -21.10 31.53 31.07
C ASP A 60 -20.95 32.83 30.27
N ASN A 61 -19.90 33.64 30.50
CA ASN A 61 -19.70 34.89 29.74
C ASN A 61 -19.10 34.64 28.35
N ILE A 62 -19.70 35.20 27.30
CA ILE A 62 -19.22 35.14 25.91
C ILE A 62 -17.99 36.03 25.70
N ASP A 63 -17.92 37.16 26.39
CA ASP A 63 -16.92 38.21 26.18
C ASP A 63 -15.48 37.77 26.54
N ASP A 64 -15.33 36.86 27.51
CA ASP A 64 -14.04 36.28 27.92
C ASP A 64 -13.61 35.09 27.05
N LYS A 65 -14.45 34.63 26.12
CA LYS A 65 -14.15 33.44 25.33
C LYS A 65 -13.27 33.74 24.11
N GLY A 66 -12.89 34.99 23.87
CA GLY A 66 -12.10 35.43 22.71
C GLY A 66 -12.87 35.39 21.39
N ILE A 67 -12.25 35.92 20.34
CA ILE A 67 -12.85 36.03 19.01
C ILE A 67 -12.82 34.65 18.33
N PRO A 68 -13.94 34.11 17.80
CA PRO A 68 -13.94 32.89 17.01
C PRO A 68 -12.85 32.89 15.94
N CYS A 69 -12.04 31.82 15.88
CA CYS A 69 -11.00 31.74 14.86
C CYS A 69 -11.65 31.36 13.52
N PHE A 70 -11.87 32.36 12.66
CA PHE A 70 -12.43 32.16 11.33
C PHE A 70 -11.59 31.23 10.44
N ASN A 71 -10.28 31.14 10.71
CA ASN A 71 -9.37 30.31 9.92
C ASN A 71 -9.60 28.79 10.12
N CYS A 72 -9.97 28.37 11.33
CA CYS A 72 -10.28 26.97 11.63
C CYS A 72 -11.75 26.73 11.97
N ARG A 73 -12.61 27.76 11.88
CA ARG A 73 -14.03 27.70 12.25
C ARG A 73 -14.23 27.09 13.64
N GLU A 74 -13.46 27.60 14.60
CA GLU A 74 -13.48 27.19 16.01
C GLU A 74 -13.01 25.76 16.33
N THR A 75 -12.59 24.98 15.34
CA THR A 75 -12.11 23.60 15.58
C THR A 75 -10.68 23.51 16.14
N GLY A 76 -9.92 24.62 16.07
CA GLY A 76 -8.49 24.62 16.40
C GLY A 76 -7.59 23.92 15.37
N ARG A 77 -8.17 23.31 14.33
CA ARG A 77 -7.45 22.50 13.34
C ARG A 77 -7.75 22.98 11.92
N ILE A 78 -6.79 22.79 11.03
CA ILE A 78 -6.94 23.11 9.60
C ILE A 78 -6.49 21.92 8.78
N GLU A 79 -7.29 21.53 7.79
CA GLU A 79 -6.86 20.50 6.85
C GLU A 79 -5.75 21.04 5.95
N LYS A 80 -4.65 20.29 5.88
CA LYS A 80 -3.60 20.54 4.90
C LYS A 80 -3.27 19.29 4.11
N ARG A 81 -2.97 19.51 2.84
CA ARG A 81 -2.50 18.47 1.93
C ARG A 81 -0.98 18.40 1.97
N HIS A 82 -0.46 17.24 2.31
CA HIS A 82 0.97 16.95 2.31
C HIS A 82 1.28 15.89 1.26
N LYS A 83 2.51 15.92 0.74
CA LYS A 83 3.08 14.81 -0.02
C LYS A 83 4.15 14.16 0.83
N ILE A 84 3.94 12.91 1.22
CA ILE A 84 4.89 12.16 2.03
C ILE A 84 5.63 11.18 1.15
N MET A 85 6.95 11.15 1.32
CA MET A 85 7.80 10.17 0.65
C MET A 85 7.74 8.84 1.41
N ALA A 86 7.22 7.81 0.76
CA ALA A 86 7.22 6.45 1.25
C ALA A 86 8.20 5.61 0.43
N THR A 87 9.17 4.98 1.10
CA THR A 87 10.14 4.09 0.44
C THR A 87 9.62 2.66 0.53
N VAL A 88 9.34 2.05 -0.62
CA VAL A 88 8.98 0.62 -0.72
C VAL A 88 10.26 -0.12 -1.11
N LYS A 89 10.73 -1.03 -0.25
CA LYS A 89 11.91 -1.85 -0.53
C LYS A 89 11.62 -2.89 -1.64
N PRO A 90 12.65 -3.40 -2.33
CA PRO A 90 12.50 -4.58 -3.17
C PRO A 90 11.93 -5.75 -2.36
N GLY A 91 11.23 -6.68 -3.02
CA GLY A 91 10.77 -7.92 -2.39
C GLY A 91 9.59 -7.78 -1.40
N VAL A 92 9.11 -6.56 -1.11
CA VAL A 92 7.97 -6.33 -0.21
C VAL A 92 6.76 -7.15 -0.63
N LYS A 93 6.11 -7.81 0.34
CA LYS A 93 4.91 -8.62 0.13
C LYS A 93 3.64 -7.77 0.07
N ASP A 94 2.60 -8.34 -0.52
CA ASP A 94 1.28 -7.71 -0.48
C ASP A 94 0.80 -7.56 0.96
N GLY A 95 0.22 -6.40 1.27
CA GLY A 95 -0.32 -6.10 2.59
C GLY A 95 0.71 -5.66 3.63
N THR A 96 2.00 -5.59 3.30
CA THR A 96 3.03 -5.05 4.19
C THR A 96 2.67 -3.63 4.65
N ARG A 97 2.86 -3.37 5.95
CA ARG A 97 2.58 -2.09 6.60
C ARG A 97 3.86 -1.28 6.74
N LEU A 98 3.91 -0.10 6.14
CA LEU A 98 4.99 0.86 6.30
C LEU A 98 4.59 1.90 7.35
N LYS A 99 5.43 2.08 8.36
CA LYS A 99 5.23 3.06 9.44
C LYS A 99 6.07 4.30 9.16
N ILE A 100 5.45 5.48 9.14
CA ILE A 100 6.13 6.77 9.00
C ILE A 100 5.89 7.57 10.28
N LEU A 101 6.96 7.80 11.04
CA LEU A 101 6.91 8.39 12.38
C LEU A 101 6.48 9.86 12.33
N GLY A 102 5.56 10.25 13.23
CA GLY A 102 5.15 11.66 13.43
C GLY A 102 4.42 12.29 12.23
N LYS A 103 3.96 11.49 11.27
CA LYS A 103 3.24 11.92 10.06
C LYS A 103 1.75 11.62 10.09
N GLY A 104 1.24 11.17 11.22
CA GLY A 104 -0.20 11.02 11.48
C GLY A 104 -0.83 12.32 12.00
N GLU A 105 -2.06 12.18 12.47
CA GLU A 105 -2.87 13.30 12.99
C GLU A 105 -2.24 13.94 14.25
N PRO A 106 -2.49 15.24 14.48
CA PRO A 106 -1.95 15.97 15.61
C PRO A 106 -2.57 15.49 16.92
N GLY A 107 -1.73 15.38 17.95
CA GLY A 107 -2.17 15.08 19.30
C GLY A 107 -3.14 16.13 19.84
N VAL A 108 -3.91 15.75 20.86
CA VAL A 108 -4.75 16.69 21.62
C VAL A 108 -3.90 17.33 22.71
N TYR A 109 -4.21 18.57 23.11
CA TYR A 109 -3.57 19.30 24.22
C TYR A 109 -2.04 19.42 24.12
N GLY A 110 -1.51 19.60 22.91
CA GLY A 110 -0.07 19.74 22.69
C GLY A 110 0.70 18.41 22.63
N GLY A 111 -0.01 17.27 22.61
CA GLY A 111 0.60 15.97 22.33
C GLY A 111 1.24 15.92 20.92
N PRO A 112 2.28 15.08 20.74
CA PRO A 112 2.94 14.93 19.44
C PRO A 112 1.98 14.33 18.40
N ASN A 113 2.34 14.48 17.13
CA ASN A 113 1.62 13.83 16.05
C ASN A 113 1.70 12.30 16.18
N GLY A 114 0.63 11.62 15.78
CA GLY A 114 0.62 10.18 15.62
C GLY A 114 1.50 9.72 14.45
N ASP A 115 1.44 8.41 14.18
CA ASP A 115 2.18 7.80 13.09
C ASP A 115 1.27 7.50 11.90
N LEU A 116 1.81 7.58 10.69
CA LEU A 116 1.12 7.19 9.47
C LEU A 116 1.46 5.75 9.12
N PHE A 117 0.44 4.92 8.96
CA PHE A 117 0.58 3.55 8.47
C PHE A 117 0.08 3.47 7.03
N LEU A 118 0.96 3.06 6.12
CA LEU A 118 0.63 2.78 4.73
C LEU A 118 0.58 1.27 4.51
N LYS A 119 -0.50 0.77 3.90
CA LYS A 119 -0.58 -0.63 3.47
C LYS A 119 -0.22 -0.74 2.00
N VAL A 120 0.84 -1.47 1.69
CA VAL A 120 1.23 -1.75 0.31
C VAL A 120 0.23 -2.73 -0.30
N ARG A 121 -0.23 -2.44 -1.51
CA ARG A 121 -0.98 -3.39 -2.34
C ARG A 121 -0.26 -3.60 -3.66
N ILE A 122 0.04 -4.84 -3.99
CA ILE A 122 0.67 -5.23 -5.24
C ILE A 122 -0.45 -5.42 -6.27
N ARG A 123 -0.32 -4.77 -7.42
CA ARG A 123 -1.23 -4.97 -8.54
C ARG A 123 -0.92 -6.30 -9.19
N GLU A 124 -1.96 -7.06 -9.52
CA GLU A 124 -1.84 -8.28 -10.31
C GLU A 124 -1.20 -7.99 -11.67
N HIS A 125 -0.28 -8.85 -12.08
CA HIS A 125 0.38 -8.77 -13.38
C HIS A 125 -0.32 -9.73 -14.35
N PRO A 126 -0.55 -9.34 -15.62
CA PRO A 126 -1.34 -10.14 -16.57
C PRO A 126 -0.75 -11.53 -16.88
N TYR A 127 0.57 -11.68 -16.74
CA TYR A 127 1.28 -12.92 -17.13
C TYR A 127 2.15 -13.52 -16.02
N LEU A 128 2.26 -12.85 -14.87
CA LEU A 128 3.15 -13.26 -13.78
C LEU A 128 2.35 -13.34 -12.49
N SER A 129 2.31 -14.50 -11.87
CA SER A 129 1.82 -14.67 -10.51
C SER A 129 2.99 -14.85 -9.55
N ARG A 130 2.88 -14.25 -8.36
CA ARG A 130 3.93 -14.32 -7.35
C ARG A 130 3.58 -15.36 -6.29
N HIS A 131 4.49 -16.30 -6.05
CA HIS A 131 4.39 -17.28 -4.98
C HIS A 131 5.65 -17.19 -4.11
N GLY A 132 5.56 -16.51 -2.96
CA GLY A 132 6.74 -16.24 -2.14
C GLY A 132 7.72 -15.29 -2.85
N ASN A 133 8.92 -15.77 -3.13
CA ASN A 133 9.92 -15.05 -3.94
C ASN A 133 9.96 -15.55 -5.39
N ASP A 134 9.23 -16.62 -5.72
CA ASP A 134 9.20 -17.17 -7.06
C ASP A 134 8.08 -16.52 -7.87
N LEU A 135 8.29 -16.51 -9.19
CA LEU A 135 7.31 -16.06 -10.17
C LEU A 135 6.83 -17.26 -10.98
N HIS A 136 5.53 -17.34 -11.22
CA HIS A 136 4.96 -18.33 -12.12
C HIS A 136 4.41 -17.63 -13.35
N SER A 137 4.59 -18.28 -14.49
CA SER A 137 4.11 -17.82 -15.79
C SER A 137 3.69 -19.03 -16.61
N GLU A 138 2.82 -18.79 -17.59
CA GLU A 138 2.46 -19.79 -18.57
C GLU A 138 2.89 -19.33 -19.96
N VAL A 139 3.35 -20.28 -20.78
CA VAL A 139 3.60 -20.03 -22.20
C VAL A 139 2.90 -21.11 -23.02
N GLU A 140 2.17 -20.64 -24.04
CA GLU A 140 1.49 -21.52 -24.99
C GLU A 140 2.43 -21.87 -26.14
N ILE A 141 2.47 -23.15 -26.50
CA ILE A 141 3.18 -23.66 -27.69
C ILE A 141 2.27 -24.55 -28.52
N ASP A 142 2.52 -24.60 -29.82
CA ASP A 142 1.82 -25.51 -30.72
C ASP A 142 2.21 -26.97 -30.43
N PHE A 143 1.27 -27.89 -30.61
CA PHE A 143 1.52 -29.32 -30.37
C PHE A 143 2.64 -29.89 -31.25
N ILE A 144 2.82 -29.37 -32.47
CA ILE A 144 3.94 -29.76 -33.34
C ILE A 144 5.28 -29.33 -32.73
N ASP A 145 5.37 -28.12 -32.19
CA ASP A 145 6.57 -27.63 -31.53
C ASP A 145 6.90 -28.46 -30.27
N ALA A 146 5.89 -28.91 -29.54
CA ALA A 146 6.08 -29.80 -28.40
C ALA A 146 6.63 -31.19 -28.82
N ILE A 147 6.21 -31.69 -29.98
CA ILE A 147 6.69 -32.96 -30.54
C ILE A 147 8.12 -32.82 -31.07
N LEU A 148 8.39 -31.79 -31.87
CA LEU A 148 9.68 -31.62 -32.56
C LEU A 148 10.76 -30.93 -31.72
N GLY A 149 10.36 -30.23 -30.66
CA GLY A 149 11.22 -29.33 -29.92
C GLY A 149 11.34 -27.97 -30.59
N LYS A 150 11.57 -26.92 -29.79
CA LYS A 150 11.65 -25.53 -30.26
C LYS A 150 12.32 -24.66 -29.21
N GLN A 151 12.92 -23.55 -29.64
CA GLN A 151 13.29 -22.47 -28.74
C GLN A 151 12.14 -21.45 -28.61
N ALA A 152 11.68 -21.19 -27.40
CA ALA A 152 10.59 -20.25 -27.11
C ALA A 152 11.08 -19.07 -26.29
N SER A 153 10.52 -17.88 -26.54
CA SER A 153 10.78 -16.68 -25.74
C SER A 153 9.72 -16.54 -24.65
N VAL A 154 10.16 -16.46 -23.40
CA VAL A 154 9.31 -16.27 -22.21
C VAL A 154 9.52 -14.87 -21.66
N GLN A 155 8.44 -14.22 -21.25
CA GLN A 155 8.50 -12.93 -20.58
C GLN A 155 8.93 -13.11 -19.13
N THR A 156 9.94 -12.36 -18.70
CA THR A 156 10.39 -12.27 -17.30
C THR A 156 10.05 -10.89 -16.73
N LEU A 157 10.40 -10.64 -15.47
CA LEU A 157 10.06 -9.39 -14.78
C LEU A 157 10.59 -8.13 -15.48
N ASP A 158 11.83 -8.20 -15.98
CA ASP A 158 12.53 -7.03 -16.53
C ASP A 158 12.79 -7.17 -18.05
N ASN A 159 12.89 -8.40 -18.57
CA ASN A 159 13.29 -8.70 -19.96
C ASN A 159 12.58 -9.96 -20.49
N SER A 160 12.93 -10.45 -21.67
CA SER A 160 12.62 -11.82 -22.12
C SER A 160 13.78 -12.79 -21.89
N ALA A 161 13.47 -14.08 -21.77
CA ALA A 161 14.44 -15.18 -21.72
C ALA A 161 14.08 -16.24 -22.76
N LEU A 162 15.09 -16.83 -23.40
CA LEU A 162 14.88 -17.96 -24.30
C LEU A 162 14.95 -19.27 -23.49
N ILE A 163 14.01 -20.17 -23.73
CA ILE A 163 14.01 -21.55 -23.22
C ILE A 163 14.10 -22.52 -24.39
N ASP A 164 14.91 -23.55 -24.24
CA ASP A 164 14.97 -24.66 -25.17
C ASP A 164 13.97 -25.72 -24.72
N ILE A 165 12.97 -25.99 -25.55
CA ILE A 165 11.93 -26.99 -25.31
C ILE A 165 12.36 -28.27 -26.03
N PRO A 166 12.67 -29.36 -25.30
CA PRO A 166 13.06 -30.63 -25.90
C PRO A 166 11.93 -31.24 -26.73
N ALA A 167 12.31 -32.05 -27.73
CA ALA A 167 11.36 -32.88 -28.47
C ALA A 167 10.63 -33.84 -27.52
N GLY A 168 9.32 -34.02 -27.72
CA GLY A 168 8.47 -34.87 -26.88
C GLY A 168 8.12 -34.27 -25.52
N THR A 169 8.24 -32.96 -25.34
CA THR A 169 7.87 -32.30 -24.09
C THR A 169 6.38 -32.46 -23.81
N GLN A 170 6.05 -32.85 -22.58
CA GLN A 170 4.68 -33.13 -22.16
C GLN A 170 3.92 -31.86 -21.76
N PRO A 171 2.57 -31.84 -21.87
CA PRO A 171 1.76 -30.75 -21.34
C PRO A 171 2.04 -30.50 -19.86
N ASN A 172 1.98 -29.23 -19.45
CA ASN A 172 2.20 -28.78 -18.07
C ASN A 172 3.62 -29.04 -17.53
N HIS A 173 4.57 -29.40 -18.40
CA HIS A 173 5.97 -29.45 -18.00
C HIS A 173 6.42 -28.06 -17.54
N GLU A 174 7.16 -28.02 -16.45
CA GLU A 174 7.61 -26.78 -15.82
C GLU A 174 9.10 -26.57 -16.08
N PHE A 175 9.44 -25.42 -16.66
CA PHE A 175 10.82 -24.99 -16.85
C PHE A 175 11.20 -24.00 -15.76
N LYS A 176 12.35 -24.25 -15.13
CA LYS A 176 12.90 -23.36 -14.09
C LYS A 176 13.94 -22.42 -14.67
N LEU A 177 13.64 -21.14 -14.62
CA LEU A 177 14.56 -20.05 -14.94
C LEU A 177 15.20 -19.53 -13.66
N SER A 178 16.42 -20.01 -13.36
CA SER A 178 17.08 -19.67 -12.12
C SER A 178 17.46 -18.19 -11.99
N GLY A 179 17.17 -17.60 -10.82
CA GLY A 179 17.43 -16.20 -10.52
C GLY A 179 16.56 -15.20 -11.27
N LYS A 180 15.46 -15.65 -11.90
CA LYS A 180 14.50 -14.80 -12.61
C LYS A 180 13.24 -14.46 -11.81
N GLY A 181 13.18 -14.86 -10.54
CA GLY A 181 12.13 -14.49 -9.60
C GLY A 181 12.38 -13.12 -8.96
N LEU A 182 11.96 -12.98 -7.71
CA LEU A 182 12.04 -11.74 -6.94
C LEU A 182 13.11 -11.79 -5.87
N PRO A 183 13.76 -10.65 -5.56
CA PRO A 183 14.66 -10.58 -4.43
C PRO A 183 13.88 -10.76 -3.12
N ASN A 184 14.53 -11.36 -2.12
CA ASN A 184 14.06 -11.33 -0.74
C ASN A 184 14.14 -9.89 -0.17
N GLU A 185 13.56 -9.66 1.01
CA GLU A 185 13.52 -8.32 1.62
C GLU A 185 14.90 -7.74 1.97
N GLU A 186 15.89 -8.61 2.16
CA GLU A 186 17.29 -8.26 2.44
C GLU A 186 18.12 -8.00 1.17
N GLY A 187 17.63 -8.44 0.00
CA GLY A 187 18.31 -8.35 -1.28
C GLY A 187 19.46 -9.34 -1.47
N THR A 188 19.61 -10.33 -0.60
CA THR A 188 20.71 -11.32 -0.62
C THR A 188 20.43 -12.50 -1.54
N GLU A 189 19.17 -12.88 -1.68
CA GLU A 189 18.73 -14.02 -2.48
C GLU A 189 17.63 -13.60 -3.44
N THR A 190 17.61 -14.22 -4.63
CA THR A 190 16.57 -14.02 -5.64
C THR A 190 15.91 -15.36 -5.91
N GLY A 191 14.58 -15.38 -5.94
CA GLY A 191 13.82 -16.58 -6.33
C GLY A 191 13.98 -16.92 -7.80
N ASP A 192 13.27 -17.95 -8.24
CA ASP A 192 13.26 -18.44 -9.60
C ASP A 192 11.96 -18.04 -10.33
N GLN A 193 11.96 -18.13 -11.66
CA GLN A 193 10.73 -18.09 -12.43
C GLN A 193 10.41 -19.49 -12.94
N LEU A 194 9.21 -19.97 -12.63
CA LEU A 194 8.65 -21.24 -13.06
C LEU A 194 7.71 -21.01 -14.25
N VAL A 195 8.00 -21.67 -15.36
CA VAL A 195 7.29 -21.50 -16.62
C VAL A 195 6.57 -22.80 -16.96
N THR A 196 5.24 -22.78 -16.87
CA THR A 196 4.41 -23.92 -17.22
C THR A 196 4.08 -23.89 -18.71
N LEU A 197 4.40 -24.97 -19.43
CA LEU A 197 4.00 -25.12 -20.82
C LEU A 197 2.53 -25.51 -20.94
N ARG A 198 1.78 -24.78 -21.76
CA ARG A 198 0.45 -25.15 -22.23
C ARG A 198 0.52 -25.53 -23.70
N ILE A 199 0.11 -26.75 -24.04
CA ILE A 199 0.08 -27.19 -25.44
C ILE A 199 -1.26 -26.81 -26.04
N LYS A 200 -1.21 -26.04 -27.11
CA LYS A 200 -2.38 -25.61 -27.88
C LYS A 200 -2.60 -26.56 -29.05
N LEU A 201 -3.83 -27.06 -29.14
CA LEU A 201 -4.30 -27.83 -30.28
C LEU A 201 -5.03 -26.90 -31.27
N PRO A 202 -4.87 -27.09 -32.59
CA PRO A 202 -5.62 -26.35 -33.58
C PRO A 202 -7.11 -26.68 -33.47
N THR A 203 -7.96 -25.66 -33.56
CA THR A 203 -9.42 -25.83 -33.56
C THR A 203 -9.98 -26.19 -34.93
N GLU A 204 -9.25 -25.84 -35.99
CA GLU A 204 -9.61 -26.12 -37.38
C GLU A 204 -8.49 -26.94 -38.03
N ILE A 205 -8.87 -28.06 -38.66
CA ILE A 205 -7.93 -28.98 -39.31
C ILE A 205 -8.48 -29.30 -40.69
N SER A 206 -7.69 -29.04 -41.73
CA SER A 206 -8.05 -29.40 -43.10
C SER A 206 -8.03 -30.91 -43.32
N SER A 207 -8.78 -31.40 -44.31
CA SER A 207 -8.80 -32.83 -44.66
C SER A 207 -7.39 -33.37 -44.98
N TYR A 208 -6.53 -32.53 -45.56
CA TYR A 208 -5.14 -32.88 -45.84
C TYR A 208 -4.32 -33.07 -44.55
N GLN A 209 -4.38 -32.14 -43.62
CA GLN A 209 -3.69 -32.25 -42.32
C GLN A 209 -4.20 -33.45 -41.51
N LEU A 210 -5.51 -33.71 -41.54
CA LEU A 210 -6.10 -34.85 -40.84
C LEU A 210 -5.57 -36.18 -41.41
N ASN A 211 -5.42 -36.30 -42.73
CA ASN A 211 -4.82 -37.48 -43.36
C ASN A 211 -3.37 -37.70 -42.89
N LEU A 212 -2.58 -36.62 -42.74
CA LEU A 212 -1.20 -36.72 -42.24
C LEU A 212 -1.16 -37.21 -40.79
N LEU A 213 -2.03 -36.67 -39.92
CA LEU A 213 -2.12 -37.11 -38.53
C LEU A 213 -2.58 -38.57 -38.41
N GLN A 214 -3.50 -39.03 -39.26
CA GLN A 214 -3.91 -40.44 -39.30
C GLN A 214 -2.76 -41.36 -39.72
N LYS A 215 -1.98 -40.97 -40.73
CA LYS A 215 -0.80 -41.74 -41.14
C LYS A 215 0.23 -41.84 -40.02
N PHE A 216 0.50 -40.73 -39.34
CA PHE A 216 1.39 -40.71 -38.18
C PHE A 216 0.88 -41.63 -37.06
N TYR A 217 -0.42 -41.61 -36.76
CA TYR A 217 -1.01 -42.50 -35.74
C TYR A 217 -0.90 -43.99 -36.07
N LEU A 218 -0.96 -44.35 -37.36
CA LEU A 218 -0.86 -45.74 -37.83
C LEU A 218 0.59 -46.24 -37.94
N ASP A 219 1.57 -45.38 -37.74
CA ASP A 219 3.01 -45.68 -37.75
C ASP A 219 3.61 -45.42 -36.36
N PRO A 220 3.28 -46.25 -35.35
CA PRO A 220 3.81 -46.08 -34.00
C PRO A 220 5.33 -46.33 -33.98
N PRO A 221 6.06 -45.67 -33.06
CA PRO A 221 7.52 -45.80 -32.93
C PRO A 221 7.98 -47.22 -32.56
#